data_AF-A0A6B3IER9-F1
#
_entry.id   AF-A0A6B3IER9-F1
#
_cell.length_a   1.000
_cell.length_b   1.000
_cell.length_c   1.000
_cell.angle_alpha   90.00
_cell.angle_beta   90.00
_cell.angle_gamma   90.00
#
_symmetry.space_group_name_H-M   'P 1'
#
loop_
_entity.id
_entity.type
_entity.pdbx_description
1 polymer ?
#
loop_
_entity_poly.entity_id
_entity_poly.type
_entity_poly.pdbx_seq_one_letter_code
_entity_poly.pdbx_strand_id
1 'polypeptide(L)' 'NLAEAETNRRFVRSARRVVVVADHTKWGTVGLSSFATLDEVDTFVTDAGLAPGAREEIGEHLPGLVVAGESPGDTAPAG' A
#
# COMPACT_ATOMS: atom_id res chain seq x y z
N ASN A 1 -17.40 -6.49 11.70
CA ASN A 1 -17.29 -6.48 10.22
C ASN A 1 -16.74 -7.78 9.64
N LEU A 2 -17.25 -8.95 10.07
CA LEU A 2 -16.75 -10.25 9.58
C LEU A 2 -17.27 -10.57 8.17
N ALA A 3 -18.52 -10.18 7.87
CA ALA A 3 -19.14 -10.37 6.56
C ALA A 3 -18.51 -9.49 5.46
N GLU A 4 -18.16 -8.25 5.79
CA GLU A 4 -17.48 -7.33 4.87
C GLU A 4 -16.07 -7.82 4.50
N ALA A 5 -15.34 -8.36 5.48
CA ALA A 5 -14.02 -8.93 5.26
C ALA A 5 -14.05 -10.17 4.33
N GLU A 6 -15.10 -11.00 4.41
CA GLU A 6 -15.24 -12.15 3.50
C GLU A 6 -15.57 -11.73 2.07
N THR A 7 -16.45 -10.73 1.91
CA THR A 7 -16.76 -10.14 0.62
C THR A 7 -15.52 -9.48 -0.01
N ASN A 8 -14.77 -8.69 0.76
CA ASN A 8 -13.53 -8.06 0.27
C ASN A 8 -12.48 -9.10 -0.14
N ARG A 9 -12.32 -10.19 0.62
CA ARG A 9 -11.42 -11.30 0.22
C ARG A 9 -11.80 -11.91 -1.13
N ARG A 10 -13.10 -12.08 -1.41
CA ARG A 10 -13.57 -12.61 -2.70
C ARG A 10 -13.33 -11.62 -3.84
N PHE A 11 -13.49 -10.33 -3.59
CA PHE A 11 -13.15 -9.28 -4.56
C PHE A 11 -11.66 -9.22 -4.86
N VAL A 12 -10.80 -9.24 -3.84
CA VAL A 12 -9.33 -9.27 -3.97
C VAL A 12 -8.89 -10.47 -4.81
N ARG A 13 -9.39 -11.68 -4.50
CA ARG A 13 -9.05 -12.91 -5.25
C ARG A 13 -9.54 -12.93 -6.68
N SER A 14 -10.60 -12.19 -7.01
CA SER A 14 -11.15 -12.14 -8.37
C SER A 14 -10.60 -10.96 -9.17
N ALA A 15 -9.92 -10.03 -8.53
CA ALA A 15 -9.36 -8.85 -9.16
C ALA A 15 -8.12 -9.23 -9.99
N ARG A 16 -8.00 -8.64 -11.18
CA ARG A 16 -6.78 -8.70 -11.98
C ARG A 16 -5.66 -7.81 -11.41
N ARG A 17 -6.04 -6.83 -10.60
CA ARG A 17 -5.14 -5.89 -9.94
C ARG A 17 -5.80 -5.32 -8.68
N VAL A 18 -5.08 -5.28 -7.58
CA VAL A 18 -5.50 -4.79 -6.27
C VAL A 18 -4.65 -3.56 -5.93
N VAL A 19 -5.32 -2.42 -5.76
CA VAL A 19 -4.68 -1.15 -5.40
C VAL A 19 -5.19 -0.72 -4.03
N VAL A 20 -4.30 -0.54 -3.07
CA VAL A 20 -4.61 -0.02 -1.74
C VAL A 20 -4.19 1.43 -1.68
N VAL A 21 -5.09 2.29 -1.19
CA VAL A 21 -4.80 3.70 -0.95
C VAL A 21 -4.96 3.96 0.55
N ALA A 22 -3.90 4.38 1.20
CA ALA A 22 -3.94 4.77 2.61
C ALA A 22 -2.87 5.82 2.93
N ASP A 23 -3.20 6.74 3.83
CA ASP A 23 -2.23 7.70 4.36
C ASP A 23 -1.12 7.00 5.16
N HIS A 24 0.00 7.70 5.35
CA HIS A 24 1.16 7.16 6.06
C HIS A 24 0.85 6.76 7.51
N THR A 25 -0.19 7.32 8.13
CA THR A 25 -0.59 7.01 9.52
C THR A 25 -1.19 5.60 9.65
N LYS A 26 -1.54 4.96 8.53
CA LYS A 26 -2.04 3.57 8.52
C LYS A 26 -0.94 2.53 8.45
N TRP A 27 0.31 2.92 8.16
CA TRP A 27 1.44 1.99 8.19
C TRP A 27 1.75 1.54 9.62
N GLY A 28 2.11 0.25 9.79
CA GLY A 28 2.42 -0.32 11.10
C GLY A 28 1.24 -0.40 12.09
N THR A 29 0.03 -0.07 11.66
CA THR A 29 -1.18 -0.11 12.49
C THR A 29 -1.97 -1.39 12.23
N VAL A 30 -2.31 -2.13 13.28
CA VAL A 30 -3.20 -3.30 13.17
C VAL A 30 -4.65 -2.81 13.07
N GLY A 31 -5.23 -2.93 11.87
CA GLY A 31 -6.67 -2.72 11.67
C GLY A 31 -7.52 -3.81 12.32
N LEU A 32 -8.77 -3.51 12.63
CA LEU A 32 -9.71 -4.45 13.27
C LEU A 32 -10.12 -5.65 12.37
N SER A 33 -9.73 -5.65 11.10
CA SER A 33 -9.99 -6.73 10.14
C SER A 33 -8.95 -6.73 9.02
N SER A 34 -8.22 -7.84 8.87
CA SER A 34 -7.33 -8.07 7.73
C SER A 34 -8.08 -8.74 6.58
N PHE A 35 -8.06 -8.13 5.40
CA PHE A 35 -8.78 -8.59 4.21
C PHE A 35 -7.87 -9.00 3.04
N ALA A 36 -6.57 -8.67 3.12
CA ALA A 36 -5.54 -9.10 2.19
C ALA A 36 -4.19 -9.16 2.93
N THR A 37 -3.27 -10.03 2.50
CA THR A 37 -1.84 -9.90 2.83
C THR A 37 -1.20 -8.85 1.92
N LEU A 38 -0.03 -8.32 2.31
CA LEU A 38 0.72 -7.37 1.47
C LEU A 38 1.07 -7.98 0.10
N ASP A 39 1.34 -9.29 0.04
CA ASP A 39 1.63 -10.01 -1.20
C ASP A 39 0.41 -10.12 -2.16
N GLU A 40 -0.81 -9.91 -1.66
CA GLU A 40 -2.04 -9.88 -2.46
C GLU A 40 -2.33 -8.47 -3.03
N VAL A 41 -1.46 -7.48 -2.78
CA VAL A 41 -1.61 -6.10 -3.24
C VAL A 41 -0.59 -5.78 -4.32
N ASP A 42 -1.07 -5.42 -5.51
CA ASP A 42 -0.19 -5.05 -6.62
C ASP A 42 0.38 -3.64 -6.49
N THR A 43 -0.35 -2.73 -5.83
CA THR A 43 0.05 -1.33 -5.71
C THR A 43 -0.44 -0.70 -4.41
N PHE A 44 0.44 -0.02 -3.70
CA PHE A 44 0.15 0.78 -2.52
C PHE A 44 0.38 2.26 -2.81
N VAL A 45 -0.65 3.07 -2.63
CA VAL A 45 -0.58 4.53 -2.79
C VAL A 45 -0.65 5.17 -1.42
N THR A 46 0.32 6.02 -1.11
CA THR A 46 0.40 6.75 0.16
C THR A 46 0.81 8.21 -0.05
N ASP A 47 0.78 9.02 0.99
CA ASP A 47 1.24 10.40 0.97
C ASP A 47 2.75 10.51 1.33
N ALA A 48 3.34 11.69 1.15
CA ALA A 48 4.77 11.91 1.34
C ALA A 48 5.26 11.75 2.80
N GLY A 49 4.36 11.67 3.78
CA GLY A 49 4.67 11.49 5.21
C GLY A 49 5.21 10.12 5.59
N LEU A 50 5.22 9.15 4.67
CA LEU A 50 5.77 7.82 4.94
C LEU A 50 7.30 7.88 5.11
N ALA A 51 7.79 7.42 6.26
CA ALA A 51 9.20 7.44 6.61
C ALA A 51 10.06 6.61 5.62
N PRO A 52 11.31 7.01 5.33
CA PRO A 52 12.16 6.32 4.34
C PRO A 52 12.32 4.82 4.60
N GLY A 53 12.53 4.41 5.86
CA GLY A 53 12.65 2.98 6.20
C GLY A 53 11.38 2.18 5.94
N ALA A 54 10.19 2.78 6.12
CA ALA A 54 8.93 2.15 5.77
C ALA A 54 8.73 2.07 4.25
N ARG A 55 9.22 3.06 3.48
CA ARG A 55 9.20 3.00 2.01
C ARG A 55 10.08 1.85 1.49
N GLU A 56 11.25 1.65 2.10
CA GLU A 56 12.17 0.55 1.77
C GLU A 56 11.53 -0.81 2.08
N GLU A 57 11.01 -0.99 3.29
CA GLU A 57 10.31 -2.22 3.71
C GLU A 57 9.12 -2.56 2.80
N ILE A 58 8.30 -1.56 2.42
CA ILE A 58 7.23 -1.76 1.46
C ILE A 58 7.77 -2.16 0.10
N GLY A 59 8.84 -1.51 -0.39
CA GLY A 59 9.44 -1.84 -1.68
C GLY A 59 10.01 -3.26 -1.77
N GLU A 60 10.46 -3.83 -0.65
CA GLU A 60 10.92 -5.23 -0.58
C GLU A 60 9.78 -6.24 -0.73
N HIS A 61 8.58 -5.91 -0.22
CA HIS A 61 7.43 -6.82 -0.19
C HIS A 61 6.37 -6.53 -1.26
N LEU A 62 6.31 -5.29 -1.75
CA LEU A 62 5.29 -4.78 -2.65
C LEU A 62 5.96 -3.93 -3.75
N PRO A 63 6.01 -4.43 -4.99
CA PRO A 63 6.75 -3.75 -6.06
C PRO A 63 6.11 -2.44 -6.53
N GLY A 64 4.82 -2.23 -6.25
CA GLY A 64 4.08 -1.04 -6.67
C GLY A 64 3.87 0.02 -5.58
N LEU A 65 4.93 0.61 -5.02
CA LEU A 65 4.79 1.77 -4.14
C LEU A 65 4.64 3.06 -4.96
N VAL A 66 3.59 3.84 -4.70
CA VAL A 66 3.35 5.17 -5.27
C VAL A 66 3.19 6.18 -4.15
N VAL A 67 3.97 7.27 -4.19
CA VAL A 67 3.83 8.40 -3.28
C VAL A 67 3.10 9.52 -3.98
N ALA A 68 1.91 9.86 -3.50
CA ALA A 68 1.06 10.89 -4.07
C ALA A 68 1.73 12.27 -3.95
N GLY A 69 1.83 12.96 -5.08
CA GLY A 69 2.48 14.27 -5.14
C GLY A 69 3.98 14.24 -5.42
N GLU A 70 4.61 13.05 -5.44
CA GLU A 70 5.97 12.87 -5.94
C GLU A 70 5.90 12.34 -7.39
N SER A 71 6.50 13.05 -8.34
CA SER A 71 6.70 12.48 -9.69
C SER A 71 7.97 11.61 -9.69
N PRO A 72 8.08 10.56 -10.52
CA PRO A 72 9.29 9.71 -10.61
C PRO A 72 10.61 10.46 -10.91
N GLY A 73 10.54 11.76 -11.26
CA GLY A 73 11.69 12.64 -11.47
C GLY A 73 12.05 13.57 -10.30
N ASP A 74 11.25 13.62 -9.22
CA ASP A 74 11.52 14.52 -8.07
C ASP A 74 12.59 13.98 -7.11
N THR A 75 12.97 12.71 -7.22
CA THR A 75 13.98 12.07 -6.36
C THR A 75 15.42 12.22 -6.86
N ALA A 76 15.67 12.98 -7.94
CA ALA A 76 17.02 13.27 -8.38
C ALA A 76 17.74 14.20 -7.38
N PRO A 77 18.89 13.81 -6.79
CA PRO A 77 19.63 14.69 -5.91
C PRO A 77 20.12 15.90 -6.71
N ALA A 78 19.81 17.10 -6.23
CA ALA A 78 20.48 18.31 -6.70
C ALA A 78 21.98 18.14 -6.42
N GLY A 79 22.79 18.19 -7.48
CA GLY A 79 24.24 18.01 -7.42
C GLY A 79 24.98 19.11 -6.65
#